data_AF-A0A1V4QVA6-F1
#
_entry.id   AF-A0A1V4QVA6-F1
#
_cell.length_a   1.000
_cell.length_b   1.000
_cell.length_c   1.000
_cell.angle_alpha   90.00
_cell.angle_beta   90.00
_cell.angle_gamma   90.00
#
_symmetry.space_group_name_H-M   'P 1'
#
loop_
_entity.id
_entity.type
_entity.pdbx_description
1 polymer ?
#
loop_
_entity_poly.entity_id
_entity_poly.type
_entity_poly.pdbx_seq_one_letter_code
_entity_poly.pdbx_strand_id
1 'polypeptide(L)'
;MPSNRQQIMMIFIVLLAGVLLFVTLRSAIVQKTYEEKALTEPIGYRMVVDGCEGVGRGHLVSAAIWSNRDAEIVRVEILYRQKGQDDFLSVPMQLVGTDDRWVGELPALSMGESYSYYITAIDGAGASVSIPPSAPQEPLLRTRWESPVNPWVQLLYLTLMIGAAVFLLHGVYYVLLILFGRMGELAQKATASRAHQSVRWGWLTLFVAGIVLSTYLHGAALGVGRGWGGWPPGHNFADIRTEVLLLFFGIILLVRWDLFRFSPTRLRKPRFSNAIFGWLVLAGAILTLLLYCFPPRLFVQTGV
;
A
#
# COMPACT_ATOMS: atom_id res chain seq x y z
N MET A 1 4.78 -5.44 40.04
CA MET A 1 3.66 -5.90 39.19
C MET A 1 2.98 -4.67 38.59
N PRO A 2 2.66 -4.67 37.28
CA PRO A 2 1.90 -3.57 36.67
C PRO A 2 0.53 -3.45 37.35
N SER A 3 0.04 -2.22 37.53
CA SER A 3 -1.30 -2.02 38.11
C SER A 3 -2.38 -2.49 37.12
N ASN A 4 -3.59 -2.83 37.61
CA ASN A 4 -4.71 -3.23 36.75
C ASN A 4 -4.94 -2.24 35.59
N ARG A 5 -4.82 -0.92 35.86
CA ARG A 5 -4.98 0.13 34.83
C ARG A 5 -3.92 0.01 33.72
N GLN A 6 -2.68 -0.36 34.06
CA GLN A 6 -1.59 -0.50 33.10
C GLN A 6 -1.71 -1.78 32.27
N GLN A 7 -2.16 -2.88 32.88
CA GLN A 7 -2.45 -4.12 32.15
C GLN A 7 -3.60 -3.90 31.15
N ILE A 8 -4.68 -3.24 31.58
CA ILE A 8 -5.81 -2.88 30.71
C ILE A 8 -5.34 -1.99 29.55
N MET A 9 -4.54 -0.97 29.82
CA MET A 9 -4.02 -0.08 28.77
C MET A 9 -3.13 -0.82 27.76
N MET A 10 -2.27 -1.74 28.24
CA MET A 10 -1.41 -2.55 27.37
C MET A 10 -2.22 -3.52 26.50
N ILE A 11 -3.21 -4.19 27.09
CA ILE A 11 -4.14 -5.07 26.35
C ILE A 11 -4.88 -4.26 25.29
N PHE A 12 -5.39 -3.08 25.64
CA PHE A 12 -6.07 -2.18 24.71
C PHE A 12 -5.19 -1.78 23.52
N ILE A 13 -3.94 -1.37 23.77
CA ILE A 13 -3.00 -0.99 22.70
C ILE A 13 -2.70 -2.18 21.77
N VAL A 14 -2.51 -3.39 22.32
CA VAL A 14 -2.24 -4.58 21.52
C VAL A 14 -3.46 -4.97 20.67
N LEU A 15 -4.65 -4.94 21.25
CA LEU A 15 -5.90 -5.22 20.51
C LEU A 15 -6.13 -4.18 19.41
N LEU A 16 -5.93 -2.90 19.70
CA LEU A 16 -6.04 -1.83 18.71
C LEU A 16 -5.05 -2.04 17.57
N ALA A 17 -3.78 -2.33 17.86
CA ALA A 17 -2.78 -2.62 16.84
C ALA A 17 -3.15 -3.84 15.99
N GLY A 18 -3.68 -4.90 16.61
CA GLY A 18 -4.16 -6.09 15.90
C GLY A 18 -5.34 -5.81 14.96
N VAL A 19 -6.33 -5.02 15.42
CA VAL A 19 -7.49 -4.61 14.61
C VAL A 19 -7.03 -3.74 13.43
N LEU A 20 -6.15 -2.77 13.67
CA LEU A 20 -5.64 -1.90 12.61
C LEU A 20 -4.84 -2.70 11.57
N LEU A 21 -3.99 -3.63 12.01
CA LEU A 21 -3.28 -4.54 11.10
C LEU A 21 -4.26 -5.36 10.25
N PHE A 22 -5.29 -5.95 10.86
CA PHE A 22 -6.32 -6.69 10.14
C PHE A 22 -7.04 -5.84 9.09
N VAL A 23 -7.46 -4.62 9.45
CA VAL A 23 -8.13 -3.69 8.52
C VAL A 23 -7.21 -3.35 7.34
N THR A 24 -5.93 -3.05 7.60
CA THR A 24 -4.96 -2.76 6.52
C THR A 24 -4.74 -3.96 5.60
N LEU A 25 -4.54 -5.16 6.14
CA LEU A 25 -4.37 -6.39 5.35
C LEU A 25 -5.59 -6.70 4.51
N ARG A 26 -6.80 -6.60 5.10
CA ARG A 26 -8.05 -6.78 4.37
C ARG A 26 -8.16 -5.79 3.21
N SER A 27 -7.83 -4.52 3.45
CA SER A 27 -7.89 -3.49 2.41
C SER A 27 -6.89 -3.71 1.26
N ALA A 28 -5.79 -4.43 1.52
CA ALA A 28 -4.78 -4.77 0.52
C ALA A 28 -5.17 -6.01 -0.32
N ILE A 29 -5.94 -6.93 0.25
CA ILE A 29 -6.33 -8.19 -0.42
C ILE A 29 -7.62 -8.03 -1.23
N VAL A 30 -8.54 -7.15 -0.80
CA VAL A 30 -9.81 -6.95 -1.49
C VAL A 30 -9.58 -6.24 -2.84
N GLN A 31 -9.78 -7.00 -3.92
CA GLN A 31 -9.75 -6.48 -5.29
C GLN A 31 -10.80 -5.39 -5.49
N LYS A 32 -10.48 -4.41 -6.35
CA LYS A 32 -11.42 -3.34 -6.68
C LYS A 32 -12.50 -3.90 -7.60
N THR A 33 -13.72 -3.91 -7.13
CA THR A 33 -14.89 -4.33 -7.90
C THR A 33 -15.79 -3.12 -8.12
N TYR A 34 -16.19 -2.90 -9.37
CA TYR A 34 -17.26 -1.99 -9.74
C TYR A 34 -18.51 -2.83 -9.97
N GLU A 35 -19.59 -2.47 -9.32
CA GLU A 35 -20.80 -3.27 -9.35
C GLU A 35 -22.01 -2.36 -9.23
N GLU A 36 -22.93 -2.49 -10.18
CA GLU A 36 -24.26 -1.91 -10.12
C GLU A 36 -25.27 -3.04 -10.28
N LYS A 37 -26.09 -3.25 -9.25
CA LYS A 37 -27.08 -4.33 -9.15
C LYS A 37 -28.48 -3.78 -8.90
N ALA A 38 -28.65 -2.47 -8.76
CA ALA A 38 -29.96 -1.89 -8.55
C ALA A 38 -30.84 -2.14 -9.78
N LEU A 39 -31.98 -2.81 -9.57
CA LEU A 39 -32.97 -3.04 -10.63
C LEU A 39 -33.62 -1.74 -11.14
N THR A 40 -33.43 -0.64 -10.43
CA THR A 40 -33.87 0.71 -10.84
C THR A 40 -33.02 1.28 -11.97
N GLU A 41 -31.76 0.84 -12.07
CA GLU A 41 -30.87 1.26 -13.15
C GLU A 41 -31.13 0.41 -14.40
N PRO A 42 -31.10 0.99 -15.61
CA PRO A 42 -31.45 0.27 -16.83
C PRO A 42 -30.45 -0.83 -17.19
N ILE A 43 -29.17 -0.63 -16.85
CA ILE A 43 -28.07 -1.55 -17.15
C ILE A 43 -27.36 -1.89 -15.84
N GLY A 44 -27.26 -3.18 -15.54
CA GLY A 44 -26.47 -3.70 -14.43
C GLY A 44 -25.09 -4.15 -14.91
N TYR A 45 -24.10 -4.07 -14.02
CA TYR A 45 -22.75 -4.52 -14.35
C TYR A 45 -21.98 -5.02 -13.13
N ARG A 46 -20.99 -5.86 -13.39
CA ARG A 46 -19.97 -6.28 -12.42
C ARG A 46 -18.62 -6.42 -13.11
N MET A 47 -17.64 -5.67 -12.65
CA MET A 47 -16.29 -5.66 -13.17
C MET A 47 -15.29 -5.82 -12.04
N VAL A 48 -14.38 -6.78 -12.17
CA VAL A 48 -13.19 -6.88 -11.33
C VAL A 48 -12.05 -6.21 -12.08
N VAL A 49 -11.45 -5.20 -11.46
CA VAL A 49 -10.37 -4.44 -12.10
C VAL A 49 -9.04 -5.12 -11.80
N ASP A 50 -8.32 -5.46 -12.87
CA ASP A 50 -6.92 -5.81 -12.79
C ASP A 50 -6.05 -4.58 -13.13
N GLY A 51 -5.01 -4.36 -12.33
CA GLY A 51 -4.21 -3.14 -12.37
C GLY A 51 -2.91 -3.26 -13.16
N CYS A 52 -2.47 -4.49 -13.44
CA CYS A 52 -1.18 -4.76 -14.07
C CYS A 52 -1.27 -5.86 -15.13
N GLU A 53 -0.42 -5.79 -16.16
CA GLU A 53 -0.30 -6.80 -17.22
C GLU A 53 1.18 -7.05 -17.55
N GLY A 54 1.50 -8.24 -18.08
CA GLY A 54 2.85 -8.56 -18.54
C GLY A 54 3.27 -7.78 -19.79
N VAL A 55 4.50 -7.25 -19.82
CA VAL A 55 5.09 -6.63 -21.03
C VAL A 55 5.00 -7.57 -22.23
N GLY A 56 4.59 -7.03 -23.38
CA GLY A 56 4.47 -7.77 -24.64
C GLY A 56 3.18 -8.59 -24.78
N ARG A 57 2.25 -8.50 -23.84
CA ARG A 57 0.90 -9.09 -23.92
C ARG A 57 -0.15 -7.99 -23.97
N GLY A 58 -1.20 -8.20 -24.75
CA GLY A 58 -2.39 -7.36 -24.62
C GLY A 58 -3.08 -7.64 -23.28
N HIS A 59 -3.79 -6.64 -22.78
CA HIS A 59 -4.50 -6.74 -21.51
C HIS A 59 -5.97 -7.04 -21.74
N LEU A 60 -6.43 -8.18 -21.24
CA LEU A 60 -7.83 -8.58 -21.35
C LEU A 60 -8.67 -7.92 -20.26
N VAL A 61 -9.49 -6.96 -20.67
CA VAL A 61 -10.51 -6.34 -19.82
C VAL A 61 -11.78 -7.18 -19.92
N SER A 62 -12.34 -7.58 -18.78
CA SER A 62 -13.59 -8.35 -18.73
C SER A 62 -14.60 -7.72 -17.76
N ALA A 63 -15.84 -7.64 -18.19
CA ALA A 63 -16.96 -7.17 -17.39
C ALA A 63 -18.20 -8.03 -17.64
N ALA A 64 -18.97 -8.31 -16.60
CA ALA A 64 -20.32 -8.82 -16.73
C ALA A 64 -21.27 -7.62 -16.88
N ILE A 65 -22.06 -7.54 -17.94
CA ILE A 65 -22.95 -6.41 -18.25
C ILE A 65 -24.26 -7.00 -18.78
N TRP A 66 -25.38 -6.60 -18.17
CA TRP A 66 -26.71 -7.11 -18.50
C TRP A 66 -27.74 -5.96 -18.46
N SER A 67 -28.88 -6.14 -19.13
CA SER A 67 -30.00 -5.19 -19.06
C SER A 67 -30.99 -5.60 -17.97
N ASN A 68 -31.40 -4.66 -17.13
CA ASN A 68 -32.47 -4.89 -16.15
C ASN A 68 -33.87 -4.67 -16.76
N ARG A 69 -33.96 -4.28 -18.03
CA ARG A 69 -35.21 -3.94 -18.74
C ARG A 69 -35.54 -4.89 -19.89
N ASP A 70 -34.87 -6.05 -19.95
CA ASP A 70 -35.06 -7.05 -21.00
C ASP A 70 -34.73 -6.53 -22.41
N ALA A 71 -33.74 -5.64 -22.51
CA ALA A 71 -33.18 -5.16 -23.78
C ALA A 71 -31.80 -5.79 -24.02
N GLU A 72 -31.51 -6.22 -25.26
CA GLU A 72 -30.19 -6.74 -25.60
C GLU A 72 -29.11 -5.67 -25.45
N ILE A 73 -27.93 -6.05 -24.96
CA ILE A 73 -26.77 -5.14 -24.94
C ILE A 73 -26.17 -5.12 -26.36
N VAL A 74 -26.27 -3.98 -27.04
CA VAL A 74 -25.92 -3.86 -28.47
C VAL A 74 -24.50 -3.38 -28.72
N ARG A 75 -23.92 -2.63 -27.78
CA ARG A 75 -22.55 -2.11 -27.92
C ARG A 75 -21.88 -2.02 -26.57
N VAL A 76 -20.67 -2.57 -26.49
CA VAL A 76 -19.77 -2.40 -25.34
C VAL A 76 -18.39 -2.02 -25.86
N GLU A 77 -17.81 -0.95 -25.36
CA GLU A 77 -16.54 -0.40 -25.82
C GLU A 77 -15.64 -0.05 -24.64
N ILE A 78 -14.34 -0.30 -24.80
CA ILE A 78 -13.31 0.19 -23.90
C ILE A 78 -12.78 1.48 -24.50
N LEU A 79 -12.94 2.60 -23.79
CA LEU A 79 -12.33 3.87 -24.15
C LEU A 79 -11.06 4.05 -23.32
N TYR A 80 -9.92 4.20 -23.99
CA TYR A 80 -8.62 4.25 -23.35
C TYR A 80 -7.69 5.32 -23.93
N ARG A 81 -6.75 5.79 -23.12
CA ARG A 81 -5.72 6.76 -23.53
C ARG A 81 -4.44 6.59 -22.72
N GLN A 82 -3.31 6.96 -23.31
CA GLN A 82 -2.06 7.07 -22.56
C GLN A 82 -1.97 8.39 -21.81
N LYS A 83 -1.06 8.48 -20.84
CA LYS A 83 -0.74 9.73 -20.17
C LYS A 83 -0.26 10.77 -21.19
N GLY A 84 -0.87 11.96 -21.18
CA GLY A 84 -0.51 13.06 -22.08
C GLY A 84 -1.25 13.04 -23.43
N GLN A 85 -2.13 12.07 -23.66
CA GLN A 85 -3.09 12.10 -24.77
C GLN A 85 -4.40 12.70 -24.27
N ASP A 86 -4.96 13.63 -25.04
CA ASP A 86 -6.25 14.26 -24.72
C ASP A 86 -7.42 13.37 -25.15
N ASP A 87 -7.31 12.77 -26.34
CA ASP A 87 -8.36 11.94 -26.94
C ASP A 87 -8.34 10.49 -26.47
N PHE A 88 -9.52 9.91 -26.35
CA PHE A 88 -9.69 8.48 -26.11
C PHE A 88 -9.75 7.71 -27.43
N LEU A 89 -9.00 6.62 -27.49
CA LEU A 89 -9.17 5.57 -28.48
C LEU A 89 -10.24 4.59 -27.99
N SER A 90 -10.91 3.88 -28.90
CA SER A 90 -11.90 2.86 -28.55
C SER A 90 -11.53 1.49 -29.07
N VAL A 91 -11.82 0.46 -28.27
CA VAL A 91 -11.77 -0.95 -28.66
C VAL A 91 -13.13 -1.58 -28.35
N PRO A 92 -13.79 -2.23 -29.32
CA PRO A 92 -15.04 -2.94 -29.05
C PRO A 92 -14.78 -4.18 -28.18
N MET A 93 -15.68 -4.45 -27.25
CA MET A 93 -15.70 -5.70 -26.50
C MET A 93 -16.58 -6.73 -27.21
N GLN A 94 -16.24 -8.01 -27.07
CA GLN A 94 -16.98 -9.14 -27.60
C GLN A 94 -17.60 -9.94 -26.46
N LEU A 95 -18.80 -10.47 -26.69
CA LEU A 95 -19.45 -11.37 -25.75
C LEU A 95 -18.76 -12.75 -25.78
N VAL A 96 -18.37 -13.28 -24.62
CA VAL A 96 -17.62 -14.54 -24.48
C VAL A 96 -18.24 -15.43 -23.41
N GLY A 97 -18.75 -16.59 -23.82
CA GLY A 97 -19.30 -17.60 -22.90
C GLY A 97 -20.76 -17.31 -22.54
N THR A 98 -21.05 -17.12 -21.25
CA THR A 98 -22.39 -16.77 -20.74
C THR A 98 -22.86 -15.41 -21.29
N ASP A 99 -24.18 -15.24 -21.42
CA ASP A 99 -24.84 -14.12 -22.13
C ASP A 99 -24.52 -12.70 -21.63
N ASP A 100 -23.81 -12.55 -20.50
CA ASP A 100 -23.49 -11.25 -19.93
C ASP A 100 -21.99 -10.92 -19.91
N ARG A 101 -21.09 -11.83 -20.32
CA ARG A 101 -19.65 -11.61 -20.15
C ARG A 101 -19.02 -11.00 -21.39
N TRP A 102 -18.62 -9.73 -21.27
CA TRP A 102 -17.92 -9.00 -22.32
C TRP A 102 -16.41 -8.99 -22.07
N VAL A 103 -15.64 -9.13 -23.14
CA VAL A 103 -14.17 -9.12 -23.13
C VAL A 103 -13.63 -8.25 -24.26
N GLY A 104 -12.69 -7.37 -23.96
CA GLY A 104 -11.93 -6.62 -24.96
C GLY A 104 -10.45 -6.60 -24.60
N GLU A 105 -9.60 -6.40 -25.60
CA GLU A 105 -8.14 -6.43 -25.43
C GLU A 105 -7.55 -5.04 -25.63
N LEU A 106 -6.92 -4.49 -24.60
CA LEU A 106 -6.09 -3.29 -24.74
C LEU A 106 -4.74 -3.67 -25.36
N PRO A 107 -4.24 -2.89 -26.34
CA PRO A 107 -2.95 -3.17 -26.96
C PRO A 107 -1.81 -3.26 -25.95
N ALA A 108 -0.81 -4.08 -26.24
CA ALA A 108 0.38 -4.18 -25.40
C ALA A 108 1.15 -2.86 -25.38
N LEU A 109 1.67 -2.48 -24.21
CA LEU A 109 2.56 -1.34 -24.05
C LEU A 109 3.96 -1.74 -23.63
N SER A 110 4.88 -0.77 -23.72
CA SER A 110 6.24 -0.92 -23.21
C SER A 110 6.25 -0.94 -21.68
N MET A 111 7.33 -1.48 -21.13
CA MET A 111 7.50 -1.58 -19.68
C MET A 111 7.31 -0.23 -18.96
N GLY A 112 6.49 -0.25 -17.91
CA GLY A 112 6.13 0.89 -17.10
C GLY A 112 5.01 1.76 -17.68
N GLU A 113 4.73 1.70 -18.99
CA GLU A 113 3.64 2.47 -19.59
C GLU A 113 2.27 1.99 -19.06
N SER A 114 1.29 2.88 -19.15
CA SER A 114 -0.04 2.60 -18.62
C SER A 114 -1.12 3.28 -19.44
N TYR A 115 -2.25 2.62 -19.58
CA TYR A 115 -3.48 3.22 -20.06
C TYR A 115 -4.37 3.65 -18.89
N SER A 116 -5.02 4.80 -19.04
CA SER A 116 -6.23 5.13 -18.30
C SER A 116 -7.43 4.80 -19.19
N TYR A 117 -8.43 4.11 -18.65
CA TYR A 117 -9.57 3.63 -19.43
C TYR A 117 -10.88 3.61 -18.64
N TYR A 118 -11.98 3.48 -19.36
CA TYR A 118 -13.31 3.18 -18.85
C TYR A 118 -14.08 2.35 -19.88
N ILE A 119 -15.19 1.75 -19.47
CA ILE A 119 -16.05 0.97 -20.35
C ILE A 119 -17.35 1.75 -20.55
N THR A 120 -17.88 1.77 -21.76
CA THR A 120 -19.25 2.19 -22.04
C THR A 120 -20.05 0.99 -22.54
N ALA A 121 -21.31 0.94 -22.16
CA ALA A 121 -22.27 -0.04 -22.68
C ALA A 121 -23.56 0.66 -23.07
N ILE A 122 -24.20 0.16 -24.13
CA ILE A 122 -25.47 0.65 -24.66
C ILE A 122 -26.40 -0.54 -24.89
N ASP A 123 -27.65 -0.42 -24.45
CA ASP A 123 -28.70 -1.41 -24.73
C ASP A 123 -29.53 -1.05 -25.99
N GLY A 124 -30.27 -2.02 -26.52
CA GLY A 124 -31.12 -1.85 -27.71
C GLY A 124 -32.29 -0.88 -27.51
N ALA A 125 -32.57 -0.51 -26.26
CA ALA A 125 -33.56 0.50 -25.89
C ALA A 125 -32.94 1.92 -25.75
N GLY A 126 -31.65 2.07 -26.03
CA GLY A 126 -30.93 3.34 -26.05
C GLY A 126 -30.44 3.85 -24.68
N ALA A 127 -30.54 3.07 -23.61
CA ALA A 127 -29.86 3.41 -22.36
C ALA A 127 -28.36 3.16 -22.49
N SER A 128 -27.57 3.96 -21.79
CA SER A 128 -26.12 3.82 -21.74
C SER A 128 -25.61 3.93 -20.31
N VAL A 129 -24.47 3.27 -20.05
CA VAL A 129 -23.77 3.35 -18.77
C VAL A 129 -22.27 3.44 -19.01
N SER A 130 -21.58 4.12 -18.10
CA SER A 130 -20.12 4.18 -18.04
C SER A 130 -19.62 3.45 -16.79
N ILE A 131 -18.50 2.76 -16.89
CA ILE A 131 -17.82 2.07 -15.79
C ILE A 131 -16.38 2.59 -15.70
N PRO A 132 -16.03 3.37 -14.66
CA PRO A 132 -16.86 3.81 -13.53
C PRO A 132 -17.96 4.81 -13.93
N PRO A 133 -19.00 4.99 -13.08
CA PRO A 133 -20.12 5.93 -13.36
C PRO A 133 -19.70 7.38 -13.57
N SER A 134 -18.57 7.78 -12.98
CA SER A 134 -18.01 9.13 -13.12
C SER A 134 -17.28 9.35 -14.45
N ALA A 135 -17.09 8.33 -15.28
CA ALA A 135 -16.37 8.50 -16.54
C ALA A 135 -17.19 9.34 -17.56
N PRO A 136 -16.54 10.23 -18.34
CA PRO A 136 -15.10 10.32 -18.57
C PRO A 136 -14.32 11.12 -17.54
N GLN A 137 -14.96 11.65 -16.49
CA GLN A 137 -14.24 12.35 -15.41
C GLN A 137 -13.46 11.36 -14.52
N GLU A 138 -12.32 11.82 -14.01
CA GLU A 138 -11.50 11.05 -13.07
C GLU A 138 -12.27 10.73 -11.78
N PRO A 139 -11.98 9.60 -11.09
CA PRO A 139 -10.89 8.66 -11.36
C PRO A 139 -11.27 7.57 -12.38
N LEU A 140 -10.44 7.41 -13.41
CA LEU A 140 -10.56 6.34 -14.39
C LEU A 140 -9.91 5.04 -13.91
N LEU A 141 -10.17 3.94 -14.62
CA LEU A 141 -9.46 2.68 -14.44
C LEU A 141 -8.05 2.82 -15.01
N ARG A 142 -7.09 2.08 -14.46
CA ARG A 142 -5.71 2.13 -14.91
C ARG A 142 -5.10 0.75 -14.96
N THR A 143 -4.51 0.41 -16.10
CA THR A 143 -3.69 -0.79 -16.29
C THR A 143 -2.27 -0.38 -16.61
N ARG A 144 -1.28 -1.01 -15.98
CA ARG A 144 0.15 -0.78 -16.20
C ARG A 144 0.84 -2.04 -16.72
N TRP A 145 1.78 -1.89 -17.63
CA TRP A 145 2.59 -3.00 -18.13
C TRP A 145 3.86 -3.17 -17.29
N GLU A 146 4.01 -4.34 -16.69
CA GLU A 146 5.09 -4.66 -15.76
C GLU A 146 5.83 -5.93 -16.20
N SER A 147 7.14 -5.96 -15.97
CA SER A 147 7.96 -7.14 -16.18
C SER A 147 7.90 -8.05 -14.96
N PRO A 148 7.92 -9.39 -15.12
CA PRO A 148 7.99 -10.30 -13.99
C PRO A 148 9.27 -10.04 -13.16
N VAL A 149 9.09 -9.93 -11.85
CA VAL A 149 10.21 -9.77 -10.90
C VAL A 149 10.68 -11.12 -10.38
N ASN A 150 11.94 -11.18 -9.94
CA ASN A 150 12.49 -12.39 -9.34
C ASN A 150 11.73 -12.74 -8.05
N PRO A 151 11.06 -13.91 -7.96
CA PRO A 151 10.21 -14.26 -6.83
C PRO A 151 10.98 -14.39 -5.52
N TRP A 152 12.26 -14.77 -5.56
CA TRP A 152 13.10 -14.88 -4.37
C TRP A 152 13.43 -13.52 -3.77
N VAL A 153 13.65 -12.52 -4.61
CA VAL A 153 13.89 -11.14 -4.15
C VAL A 153 12.60 -10.54 -3.58
N GLN A 154 11.46 -10.83 -4.20
CA GLN A 154 10.15 -10.44 -3.69
C GLN A 154 9.84 -11.09 -2.34
N LEU A 155 10.14 -12.38 -2.17
CA LEU A 155 9.98 -13.10 -0.91
C LEU A 155 10.89 -12.53 0.19
N LEU A 156 12.14 -12.21 -0.14
CA LEU A 156 13.08 -11.57 0.78
C LEU A 156 12.56 -10.19 1.21
N TYR A 157 12.09 -9.37 0.26
CA TYR A 157 11.48 -8.07 0.53
C TYR A 157 10.30 -8.22 1.51
N LEU A 158 9.37 -9.12 1.23
CA LEU A 158 8.21 -9.35 2.09
C LEU A 158 8.61 -9.80 3.51
N THR A 159 9.57 -10.73 3.59
CA THR A 159 10.09 -11.23 4.87
C THR A 159 10.71 -10.12 5.70
N LEU A 160 11.51 -9.24 5.08
CA LEU A 160 12.13 -8.11 5.76
C LEU A 160 11.10 -7.03 6.17
N MET A 161 10.08 -6.75 5.36
CA MET A 161 8.99 -5.84 5.73
C MET A 161 8.20 -6.35 6.94
N ILE A 162 7.86 -7.65 6.96
CA ILE A 162 7.22 -8.28 8.12
C ILE A 162 8.14 -8.24 9.34
N GLY A 163 9.42 -8.57 9.15
CA GLY A 163 10.44 -8.49 10.20
C GLY A 163 10.54 -7.09 10.81
N ALA A 164 10.53 -6.04 9.98
CA ALA A 164 10.54 -4.65 10.42
C ALA A 164 9.32 -4.33 11.31
N ALA A 165 8.13 -4.72 10.88
CA ALA A 165 6.91 -4.53 11.66
C ALA A 165 6.97 -5.26 13.02
N VAL A 166 7.43 -6.52 13.04
CA VAL A 166 7.59 -7.31 14.27
C VAL A 166 8.58 -6.64 15.23
N PHE A 167 9.74 -6.21 14.72
CA PHE A 167 10.75 -5.54 15.54
C PHE A 167 10.24 -4.21 16.11
N LEU A 168 9.55 -3.39 15.31
CA LEU A 168 8.98 -2.13 15.79
C LEU A 168 7.88 -2.37 16.83
N LEU A 169 7.04 -3.39 16.66
CA LEU A 169 6.04 -3.80 17.65
C LEU A 169 6.69 -4.23 18.97
N HIS A 170 7.77 -5.00 18.92
CA HIS A 170 8.55 -5.35 20.11
C HIS A 170 9.17 -4.10 20.75
N GLY A 171 9.63 -3.14 19.94
CA GLY A 171 10.10 -1.83 20.40
C GLY A 171 9.05 -1.10 21.23
N VAL A 172 7.81 -1.03 20.72
CA VAL A 172 6.67 -0.44 21.44
C VAL A 172 6.40 -1.18 22.75
N TYR A 173 6.36 -2.51 22.73
CA TYR A 173 6.15 -3.32 23.94
C TYR A 173 7.18 -3.00 25.03
N TYR A 174 8.47 -3.03 24.72
CA TYR A 174 9.52 -2.74 25.70
C TYR A 174 9.49 -1.29 26.19
N VAL A 175 9.11 -0.35 25.32
CA VAL A 175 8.96 1.05 25.69
C VAL A 175 7.78 1.27 26.66
N LEU A 176 6.65 0.60 26.45
CA LEU A 176 5.53 0.64 27.39
C LEU A 176 5.96 0.12 28.77
N LEU A 177 6.78 -0.93 28.82
CA LEU A 177 7.37 -1.40 30.09
C LEU A 177 8.29 -0.36 30.72
N ILE A 178 9.12 0.35 29.94
CA ILE A 178 10.00 1.41 30.47
C ILE A 178 9.19 2.57 31.06
N LEU A 179 8.11 2.98 30.38
CA LEU A 179 7.29 4.12 30.77
C LEU A 179 6.35 3.79 31.94
N PHE A 180 5.80 2.58 31.98
CA PHE A 180 4.71 2.23 32.89
C PHE A 180 5.01 1.05 33.81
N GLY A 181 5.97 0.18 33.49
CA GLY A 181 6.17 -1.11 34.16
C GLY A 181 6.68 -1.08 35.60
N ARG A 182 7.06 0.10 36.13
CA ARG A 182 7.62 0.29 37.50
C ARG A 182 8.63 -0.80 37.87
N MET A 183 9.75 -0.81 37.15
CA MET A 183 10.81 -1.82 37.28
C MET A 183 12.01 -1.25 38.05
N GLY A 184 12.75 -2.11 38.75
CA GLY A 184 14.02 -1.73 39.37
C GLY A 184 15.09 -1.36 38.32
N GLU A 185 16.15 -0.67 38.75
CA GLU A 185 17.15 -0.07 37.85
C GLU A 185 17.78 -1.06 36.87
N LEU A 186 18.15 -2.26 37.35
CA LEU A 186 18.76 -3.30 36.52
C LEU A 186 17.80 -3.81 35.43
N ALA A 187 16.55 -4.08 35.81
CA ALA A 187 15.50 -4.51 34.89
C ALA A 187 15.17 -3.40 33.87
N GLN A 188 15.15 -2.14 34.31
CA GLN A 188 14.93 -1.00 33.43
C GLN A 188 16.06 -0.84 32.39
N LYS A 189 17.33 -1.04 32.79
CA LYS A 189 18.47 -1.03 31.87
C LYS A 189 18.41 -2.17 30.85
N ALA A 190 18.08 -3.38 31.29
CA ALA A 190 17.93 -4.54 30.42
C ALA A 190 16.77 -4.35 29.40
N THR A 191 15.61 -3.87 29.86
CA THR A 191 14.47 -3.58 28.99
C THR A 191 14.78 -2.46 28.00
N ALA A 192 15.49 -1.41 28.43
CA ALA A 192 15.96 -0.36 27.53
C ALA A 192 16.89 -0.91 26.44
N SER A 193 17.83 -1.78 26.79
CA SER A 193 18.71 -2.43 25.81
C SER A 193 17.92 -3.19 24.74
N ARG A 194 16.91 -3.98 25.16
CA ARG A 194 16.03 -4.70 24.22
C ARG A 194 15.21 -3.75 23.35
N ALA A 195 14.64 -2.68 23.93
CA ALA A 195 13.91 -1.67 23.16
C ALA A 195 14.79 -1.04 22.07
N HIS A 196 16.04 -0.69 22.41
CA HIS A 196 16.97 -0.12 21.44
C HIS A 196 17.33 -1.12 20.32
N GLN A 197 17.62 -2.37 20.68
CA GLN A 197 17.92 -3.42 19.71
C GLN A 197 16.74 -3.64 18.75
N SER A 198 15.52 -3.72 19.29
CA SER A 198 14.29 -3.87 18.50
C SER A 198 14.11 -2.71 17.54
N VAL A 199 14.19 -1.45 17.99
CA VAL A 199 14.03 -0.28 17.09
C VAL A 199 15.15 -0.21 16.05
N ARG A 200 16.39 -0.53 16.41
CA ARG A 200 17.53 -0.54 15.48
C ARG A 200 17.37 -1.59 14.38
N TRP A 201 17.04 -2.83 14.75
CA TRP A 201 16.83 -3.90 13.77
C TRP A 201 15.58 -3.66 12.95
N GLY A 202 14.51 -3.12 13.55
CA GLY A 202 13.30 -2.69 12.82
C GLY A 202 13.61 -1.61 11.78
N TRP A 203 14.39 -0.60 12.16
CA TRP A 203 14.81 0.45 11.22
C TRP A 203 15.71 -0.09 10.10
N LEU A 204 16.71 -0.92 10.43
CA LEU A 204 17.63 -1.46 9.43
C LEU A 204 16.91 -2.37 8.43
N THR A 205 16.03 -3.26 8.92
CA THR A 205 15.22 -4.13 8.06
C THR A 205 14.27 -3.32 7.18
N LEU A 206 13.64 -2.28 7.73
CA LEU A 206 12.82 -1.33 6.97
C LEU A 206 13.65 -0.58 5.91
N PHE A 207 14.90 -0.22 6.20
CA PHE A 207 15.76 0.48 5.25
C PHE A 207 16.15 -0.43 4.08
N VAL A 208 16.61 -1.65 4.37
CA VAL A 208 17.00 -2.61 3.34
C VAL A 208 15.78 -3.00 2.48
N ALA A 209 14.63 -3.27 3.10
CA ALA A 209 13.43 -3.62 2.35
C ALA A 209 12.86 -2.41 1.60
N GLY A 210 12.60 -1.32 2.32
CA GLY A 210 11.87 -0.15 1.86
C GLY A 210 12.62 0.73 0.87
N ILE A 211 13.95 0.75 0.92
CA ILE A 211 14.79 1.51 -0.02
C ILE A 211 15.48 0.55 -0.99
N VAL A 212 16.38 -0.31 -0.50
CA VAL A 212 17.29 -1.07 -1.37
C VAL A 212 16.52 -2.07 -2.24
N LEU A 213 15.77 -2.98 -1.61
CA LEU A 213 15.01 -4.00 -2.33
C LEU A 213 13.83 -3.39 -3.09
N SER A 214 13.13 -2.41 -2.50
CA SER A 214 12.05 -1.70 -3.19
C SER A 214 12.53 -1.03 -4.47
N THR A 215 13.67 -0.33 -4.45
CA THR A 215 14.26 0.29 -5.66
C THR A 215 14.54 -0.75 -6.73
N TYR A 216 15.17 -1.86 -6.35
CA TYR A 216 15.48 -2.94 -7.28
C TYR A 216 14.21 -3.55 -7.89
N LEU A 217 13.21 -3.88 -7.06
CA LEU A 217 11.96 -4.49 -7.51
C LEU A 217 11.17 -3.56 -8.43
N HIS A 218 11.05 -2.27 -8.09
CA HIS A 218 10.40 -1.27 -8.95
C HIS A 218 11.16 -1.08 -10.26
N GLY A 219 12.49 -0.97 -10.22
CA GLY A 219 13.30 -0.87 -11.43
C GLY A 219 13.21 -2.11 -12.32
N ALA A 220 13.11 -3.30 -11.72
CA ALA A 220 12.94 -4.56 -12.45
C ALA A 220 11.54 -4.68 -13.08
N ALA A 221 10.49 -4.24 -12.37
CA ALA A 221 9.11 -4.29 -12.86
C ALA A 221 8.80 -3.19 -13.90
N LEU A 222 9.33 -1.98 -13.70
CA LEU A 222 8.91 -0.76 -14.40
C LEU A 222 10.00 -0.12 -15.28
N GLY A 223 11.23 -0.62 -15.22
CA GLY A 223 12.37 -0.14 -16.00
C GLY A 223 13.36 0.75 -15.23
N VAL A 224 14.56 0.86 -15.79
CA VAL A 224 15.79 1.39 -15.15
C VAL A 224 15.71 2.90 -14.77
N GLY A 225 14.69 3.63 -15.22
CA GLY A 225 14.45 5.04 -14.86
C GLY A 225 13.25 5.27 -13.93
N ARG A 226 12.53 4.22 -13.54
CA ARG A 226 11.31 4.29 -12.71
C ARG A 226 11.51 3.56 -11.38
N GLY A 227 12.69 3.77 -10.79
CA GLY A 227 13.05 3.25 -9.49
C GLY A 227 12.17 3.79 -8.36
N TRP A 228 12.68 3.68 -7.12
CA TRP A 228 11.96 4.07 -5.90
C TRP A 228 11.30 5.45 -5.98
N GLY A 229 10.00 5.53 -5.69
CA GLY A 229 9.17 6.71 -5.95
C GLY A 229 8.95 7.62 -4.74
N GLY A 230 9.87 7.62 -3.78
CA GLY A 230 9.92 8.53 -2.63
C GLY A 230 10.64 9.85 -2.96
N TRP A 231 10.58 10.81 -2.03
CA TRP A 231 10.73 12.23 -2.37
C TRP A 231 12.17 12.77 -2.37
N PRO A 232 12.56 13.61 -3.37
CA PRO A 232 11.97 13.70 -4.72
C PRO A 232 12.90 12.96 -5.70
N PRO A 233 12.46 11.95 -6.49
CA PRO A 233 11.24 12.02 -7.33
C PRO A 233 10.47 10.70 -7.61
N GLY A 234 9.13 10.78 -7.81
CA GLY A 234 8.33 9.77 -8.54
C GLY A 234 6.90 9.46 -8.05
N HIS A 235 6.52 9.99 -6.87
CA HIS A 235 5.19 10.02 -6.24
C HIS A 235 4.41 8.70 -6.12
N ASN A 236 5.09 7.68 -5.59
CA ASN A 236 4.42 6.54 -4.98
C ASN A 236 4.17 6.83 -3.49
N PHE A 237 2.91 6.98 -3.08
CA PHE A 237 2.57 7.28 -1.68
C PHE A 237 3.06 6.20 -0.71
N ALA A 238 3.16 4.95 -1.15
CA ALA A 238 3.70 3.86 -0.32
C ALA A 238 5.19 4.09 0.03
N ASP A 239 5.97 4.58 -0.93
CA ASP A 239 7.39 4.85 -0.75
C ASP A 239 7.61 6.06 0.18
N ILE A 240 6.80 7.12 0.04
CA ILE A 240 6.84 8.31 0.91
C ILE A 240 6.54 7.94 2.38
N ARG A 241 5.54 7.08 2.64
CA ARG A 241 5.27 6.63 4.02
C ARG A 241 6.48 5.92 4.63
N THR A 242 7.11 5.06 3.84
CA THR A 242 8.30 4.30 4.26
C THR A 242 9.47 5.24 4.54
N GLU A 243 9.68 6.23 3.67
CA GLU A 243 10.68 7.28 3.86
C GLU A 243 10.48 8.08 5.14
N VAL A 244 9.28 8.59 5.38
CA VAL A 244 8.96 9.38 6.58
C VAL A 244 9.26 8.58 7.85
N LEU A 245 8.92 7.28 7.87
CA LEU A 245 9.24 6.40 8.99
C LEU A 245 10.75 6.16 9.14
N LEU A 246 11.45 5.95 8.03
CA LEU A 246 12.91 5.79 8.04
C LEU A 246 13.62 7.04 8.56
N LEU A 247 13.18 8.23 8.14
CA LEU A 247 13.73 9.48 8.63
C LEU A 247 13.41 9.67 10.12
N PHE A 248 12.17 9.46 10.54
CA PHE A 248 11.76 9.62 11.92
C PHE A 248 12.57 8.71 12.87
N PHE A 249 12.55 7.40 12.63
CA PHE A 249 13.29 6.45 13.46
C PHE A 249 14.81 6.58 13.28
N GLY A 250 15.27 6.96 12.08
CA GLY A 250 16.67 7.26 11.81
C GLY A 250 17.19 8.42 12.64
N ILE A 251 16.44 9.53 12.73
CA ILE A 251 16.78 10.68 13.58
C ILE A 251 16.85 10.27 15.05
N ILE A 252 15.89 9.48 15.55
CA ILE A 252 15.92 8.97 16.93
C ILE A 252 17.21 8.19 17.21
N LEU A 253 17.59 7.30 16.29
CA LEU A 253 18.80 6.50 16.40
C LEU A 253 20.08 7.34 16.25
N LEU A 254 20.09 8.35 15.38
CA LEU A 254 21.25 9.23 15.15
C LEU A 254 21.49 10.17 16.35
N VAL A 255 20.44 10.77 16.89
CA VAL A 255 20.54 11.60 18.11
C VAL A 255 21.04 10.75 19.27
N ARG A 256 20.74 9.46 19.27
CA ARG A 256 21.24 8.49 20.23
C ARG A 256 22.29 7.55 19.61
N TRP A 257 23.33 8.13 19.02
CA TRP A 257 24.41 7.43 18.30
C TRP A 257 25.04 6.26 19.07
N ASP A 258 24.99 6.27 20.40
CA ASP A 258 25.35 5.14 21.26
C ASP A 258 24.60 3.83 20.90
N LEU A 259 23.40 3.93 20.31
CA LEU A 259 22.60 2.80 19.86
C LEU A 259 23.13 2.13 18.59
N PHE A 260 23.92 2.82 17.76
CA PHE A 260 24.53 2.22 16.57
C PHE A 260 25.77 1.37 16.90
N ARG A 261 26.30 1.45 18.13
CA ARG A 261 27.47 0.66 18.53
C ARG A 261 27.04 -0.75 18.93
N PHE A 262 27.74 -1.74 18.38
CA PHE A 262 27.58 -3.15 18.75
C PHE A 262 28.30 -3.50 20.07
N SER A 263 29.05 -2.56 20.68
CA SER A 263 29.80 -2.78 21.92
C SER A 263 29.74 -1.58 22.89
N PRO A 264 29.54 -1.81 24.22
CA PRO A 264 29.27 -0.77 25.22
C PRO A 264 30.55 -0.23 25.90
N THR A 265 31.60 0.11 25.14
CA THR A 265 32.92 0.37 25.75
C THR A 265 33.24 1.82 26.14
N ARG A 266 32.33 2.80 25.98
CA ARG A 266 32.55 4.16 26.51
C ARG A 266 31.32 4.82 27.15
N LEU A 267 31.53 5.31 28.37
CA LEU A 267 30.65 6.09 29.26
C LEU A 267 30.35 7.52 28.73
N ARG A 268 29.88 7.69 27.50
CA ARG A 268 29.22 8.96 27.16
C ARG A 268 27.78 8.91 27.66
N LYS A 269 27.39 9.88 28.50
CA LYS A 269 25.99 10.02 28.90
C LYS A 269 25.14 10.16 27.63
N PRO A 270 24.03 9.41 27.51
CA PRO A 270 23.16 9.52 26.34
C PRO A 270 22.58 10.95 26.25
N ARG A 271 22.34 11.44 25.03
CA ARG A 271 21.83 12.80 24.81
C ARG A 271 20.43 13.02 25.41
N PHE A 272 19.63 11.96 25.56
CA PHE A 272 18.33 11.99 26.22
C PHE A 272 18.06 10.68 26.98
N SER A 273 17.13 10.72 27.92
CA SER A 273 16.82 9.61 28.83
C SER A 273 16.06 8.46 28.15
N ASN A 274 16.06 7.28 28.78
CA ASN A 274 15.25 6.14 28.32
C ASN A 274 13.74 6.45 28.28
N ALA A 275 13.26 7.37 29.12
CA ALA A 275 11.87 7.80 29.12
C ALA A 275 11.56 8.65 27.87
N ILE A 276 12.44 9.60 27.52
CA ILE A 276 12.29 10.40 26.30
C ILE A 276 12.35 9.50 25.06
N PHE A 277 13.27 8.52 25.05
CA PHE A 277 13.30 7.50 24.00
C PHE A 277 11.97 6.76 23.88
N GLY A 278 11.40 6.35 25.01
CA GLY A 278 10.12 5.68 25.03
C GLY A 278 9.01 6.53 24.41
N TRP A 279 8.88 7.78 24.81
CA TRP A 279 7.88 8.68 24.23
C TRP A 279 8.07 8.89 22.73
N LEU A 280 9.30 9.02 22.25
CA LEU A 280 9.60 9.16 20.82
C LEU A 280 9.23 7.90 20.02
N VAL A 281 9.50 6.70 20.55
CA VAL A 281 9.08 5.44 19.90
C VAL A 281 7.56 5.31 19.86
N LEU A 282 6.87 5.69 20.94
CA LEU A 282 5.40 5.68 20.97
C LEU A 282 4.82 6.68 19.96
N ALA A 283 5.38 7.88 19.87
CA ALA A 283 5.02 8.85 18.85
C ALA A 283 5.26 8.31 17.43
N GLY A 284 6.37 7.61 17.20
CA GLY A 284 6.67 6.93 15.93
C GLY A 284 5.68 5.82 15.58
N ALA A 285 5.22 5.07 16.58
CA ALA A 285 4.20 4.05 16.39
C ALA A 285 2.85 4.69 16.01
N ILE A 286 2.45 5.78 16.68
CA ILE A 286 1.25 6.55 16.33
C ILE A 286 1.38 7.11 14.91
N LEU A 287 2.52 7.70 14.57
CA LEU A 287 2.80 8.20 13.22
C LEU A 287 2.69 7.08 12.17
N THR A 288 3.24 5.90 12.46
CA THR A 288 3.13 4.70 11.60
C THR A 288 1.67 4.34 11.39
N LEU A 289 0.87 4.26 12.46
CA LEU A 289 -0.55 3.96 12.35
C LEU A 289 -1.27 5.02 11.51
N LEU A 290 -1.04 6.30 11.76
CA LEU A 290 -1.67 7.38 10.99
C LEU A 290 -1.33 7.26 9.50
N LEU A 291 -0.05 7.16 9.15
CA LEU A 291 0.40 7.05 7.75
C LEU A 291 -0.21 5.86 7.02
N TYR A 292 -0.41 4.73 7.70
CA TYR A 292 -0.95 3.51 7.09
C TYR A 292 -2.48 3.37 7.20
N CYS A 293 -3.13 4.07 8.13
CA CYS A 293 -4.59 4.13 8.22
C CYS A 293 -5.21 5.06 7.17
N PHE A 294 -4.48 6.06 6.70
CA PHE A 294 -4.95 6.86 5.56
C PHE A 294 -4.89 6.00 4.28
N PRO A 295 -6.03 5.74 3.61
CA PRO A 295 -6.02 4.99 2.37
C PRO A 295 -5.19 5.77 1.33
N PRO A 296 -4.35 5.10 0.52
CA PRO A 296 -3.59 5.76 -0.55
C PRO A 296 -4.50 6.55 -1.51
N ARG A 297 -5.78 6.19 -1.55
CA ARG A 297 -6.81 6.65 -2.48
C ARG A 297 -7.15 8.14 -2.38
N LEU A 298 -6.88 8.83 -1.28
CA LEU A 298 -7.12 10.28 -1.16
C LEU A 298 -6.04 11.16 -1.79
N PHE A 299 -4.86 10.60 -2.10
CA PHE A 299 -3.70 11.36 -2.59
C PHE A 299 -3.24 10.97 -4.00
N VAL A 300 -3.75 9.86 -4.57
CA VAL A 300 -3.43 9.43 -5.94
C VAL A 300 -4.16 10.26 -7.01
N GLN A 301 -5.05 11.19 -6.62
CA GLN A 301 -5.79 12.04 -7.57
C GLN A 301 -5.10 13.35 -7.96
N THR A 302 -3.97 13.72 -7.35
CA THR A 302 -3.22 14.92 -7.76
C THR A 302 -1.89 14.53 -8.39
N GLY A 303 -1.98 13.85 -9.53
CA GLY A 303 -0.89 13.83 -10.50
C GLY A 303 -1.03 15.03 -11.43
N VAL A 304 -0.80 16.22 -10.89
CA VAL A 304 -0.21 17.32 -11.69
C VAL A 304 1.20 16.87 -12.09
#